data_AF-H1SJ25-F1
#
_entry.id   AF-H1SJ25-F1
#
_cell.length_a   1.000
_cell.length_b   1.000
_cell.length_c   1.000
_cell.angle_alpha   90.00
_cell.angle_beta   90.00
_cell.angle_gamma   90.00
#
_symmetry.space_group_name_H-M   'P 1'
#
loop_
_entity.id
_entity.type
_entity.pdbx_description
1 polymer ?
#
loop_
_entity_poly.entity_id
_entity_poly.type
_entity_poly.pdbx_seq_one_letter_code
_entity_poly.pdbx_strand_id
1 'polypeptide(L)'
;AYMAGGIGAVAYNSVVAQRPAEPDTIVAFSGGSLLALAQGKFGKYGPADVRWVGALGTDYGVIAVRADSPLKTLKDLVAALRSDPDQVLFGAGGTIGNQDWMKAAMVARQAGVGYKRMRFVGFEGGGEAFTALQGGHVQAVSGDASEAAMQLGAGGIRILAVLAEQRLP
;
A
#
# COMPACT_ATOMS: atom_id res chain seq x y z
N ALA A 1 9.06 20.11 6.37
CA ALA A 1 7.72 19.92 6.97
C ALA A 1 7.01 18.78 6.25
N TYR A 2 6.15 18.03 6.96
CA TYR A 2 5.34 16.97 6.36
C TYR A 2 4.26 17.59 5.45
N MET A 3 4.11 17.07 4.22
CA MET A 3 3.15 17.55 3.21
C MET A 3 2.34 16.37 2.66
N ALA A 4 1.27 16.00 3.35
CA ALA A 4 0.37 14.92 2.94
C ALA A 4 -0.50 15.31 1.74
N GLY A 5 -1.04 14.30 1.05
CA GLY A 5 -2.05 14.45 0.01
C GLY A 5 -1.65 13.88 -1.34
N GLY A 6 -2.63 13.23 -1.99
CA GLY A 6 -2.50 12.71 -3.37
C GLY A 6 -1.40 11.67 -3.56
N ILE A 7 -1.10 10.86 -2.53
CA ILE A 7 -0.02 9.84 -2.57
C ILE A 7 1.33 10.49 -2.94
N GLY A 8 1.60 11.68 -2.38
CA GLY A 8 2.84 12.43 -2.61
C GLY A 8 2.74 13.51 -3.69
N ALA A 9 1.62 13.61 -4.42
CA ALA A 9 1.43 14.62 -5.46
C ALA A 9 1.57 16.06 -4.93
N VAL A 10 1.09 16.33 -3.71
CA VAL A 10 1.17 17.68 -3.10
C VAL A 10 2.63 18.07 -2.87
N ALA A 11 3.42 17.21 -2.22
CA ALA A 11 4.83 17.46 -1.96
C ALA A 11 5.62 17.60 -3.28
N TYR A 12 5.38 16.70 -4.23
CA TYR A 12 6.04 16.71 -5.54
C TYR A 12 5.75 18.00 -6.31
N ASN A 13 4.47 18.33 -6.50
CA ASN A 13 4.08 19.50 -7.28
C ASN A 13 4.51 20.81 -6.61
N SER A 14 4.44 20.89 -5.27
CA SER A 14 4.87 22.07 -4.52
C SER A 14 6.36 22.34 -4.72
N VAL A 15 7.21 21.32 -4.59
CA VAL A 15 8.67 21.49 -4.73
C VAL A 15 9.05 21.81 -6.17
N VAL A 16 8.48 21.12 -7.16
CA VAL A 16 8.74 21.39 -8.58
C VAL A 16 8.30 22.80 -8.97
N ALA A 17 7.13 23.25 -8.51
CA ALA A 17 6.58 24.54 -8.89
C ALA A 17 7.25 25.73 -8.18
N GLN A 18 7.60 25.58 -6.89
CA GLN A 18 7.96 26.71 -6.04
C GLN A 18 9.43 26.72 -5.62
N ARG A 19 10.08 25.55 -5.62
CA ARG A 19 11.43 25.35 -5.08
C ARG A 19 12.39 24.62 -6.03
N PRO A 20 12.30 24.77 -7.37
CA PRO A 20 13.08 23.94 -8.30
C PRO A 20 14.60 24.19 -8.24
N ALA A 21 15.04 25.33 -7.70
CA ALA A 21 16.45 25.73 -7.63
C ALA A 21 17.05 25.61 -6.22
N GLU A 22 16.31 25.15 -5.21
CA GLU A 22 16.84 24.98 -3.86
C GLU A 22 17.79 23.75 -3.82
N PRO A 23 19.12 23.94 -3.61
CA PRO A 23 20.10 22.85 -3.76
C PRO A 23 20.00 21.78 -2.67
N ASP A 24 19.41 22.12 -1.51
CA ASP A 24 19.36 21.26 -0.32
C ASP A 24 17.96 20.64 -0.09
N THR A 25 17.07 20.73 -1.08
CA THR A 25 15.71 20.20 -0.98
C THR A 25 15.61 18.83 -1.65
N ILE A 26 15.32 17.79 -0.86
CA ILE A 26 15.07 16.42 -1.32
C ILE A 26 13.62 16.04 -1.03
N VAL A 27 12.97 15.42 -2.01
CA VAL A 27 11.63 14.84 -1.85
C VAL A 27 11.77 13.32 -1.84
N ALA A 28 11.36 12.70 -0.74
CA ALA A 28 11.21 11.24 -0.69
C ALA A 28 9.92 10.82 -1.38
N PHE A 29 9.97 9.69 -2.09
CA PHE A 29 8.83 9.09 -2.78
C PHE A 29 8.78 7.59 -2.47
N SER A 30 7.58 7.00 -2.56
CA SER A 30 7.39 5.56 -2.48
C SER A 30 7.07 4.97 -3.86
N GLY A 31 7.03 3.65 -3.97
CA GLY A 31 6.53 2.98 -5.17
C GLY A 31 5.10 3.40 -5.54
N GLY A 32 4.25 3.70 -4.54
CA GLY A 32 2.92 4.25 -4.73
C GLY A 32 2.92 5.61 -5.42
N SER A 33 3.83 6.52 -5.01
CA SER A 33 4.00 7.82 -5.67
C SER A 33 4.51 7.67 -7.11
N LEU A 34 5.46 6.76 -7.35
CA LEU A 34 5.98 6.49 -8.69
C LEU A 34 4.90 5.93 -9.61
N LEU A 35 4.08 4.99 -9.13
CA LEU A 35 2.97 4.44 -9.91
C LEU A 35 1.95 5.53 -10.25
N ALA A 36 1.59 6.38 -9.29
CA ALA A 36 0.68 7.50 -9.52
C ALA A 36 1.23 8.50 -10.54
N LEU A 37 2.52 8.84 -10.45
CA LEU A 37 3.22 9.69 -11.41
C LEU A 37 3.22 9.07 -12.81
N ALA A 38 3.55 7.78 -12.92
CA ALA A 38 3.54 7.05 -14.19
C ALA A 38 2.14 6.93 -14.82
N GLN A 39 1.08 6.92 -14.00
CA GLN A 39 -0.31 6.98 -14.44
C GLN A 39 -0.78 8.40 -14.80
N GLY A 40 0.09 9.42 -14.72
CA GLY A 40 -0.27 10.82 -14.98
C GLY A 40 -1.14 11.47 -13.90
N LYS A 41 -1.27 10.84 -12.72
CA LYS A 41 -2.15 11.33 -11.65
C LYS A 41 -1.61 12.55 -10.92
N PHE A 42 -0.34 12.91 -11.13
CA PHE A 42 0.27 14.12 -10.54
C PHE A 42 -0.06 15.38 -11.36
N GLY A 43 -0.70 15.24 -12.53
CA GLY A 43 -1.20 16.33 -13.33
C GLY A 43 -0.11 16.94 -14.22
N LYS A 44 0.18 18.23 -14.01
CA LYS A 44 1.05 19.03 -14.90
C LYS A 44 2.49 18.50 -14.96
N TYR A 45 3.02 18.02 -13.84
CA TYR A 45 4.42 17.66 -13.71
C TYR A 45 4.60 16.15 -13.82
N GLY A 46 5.64 15.74 -14.53
CA GLY A 46 5.98 14.36 -14.86
C GLY A 46 7.42 13.99 -14.48
N PRO A 47 7.84 12.73 -14.73
CA PRO A 47 9.15 12.22 -14.30
C PRO A 47 10.39 13.00 -14.77
N ALA A 48 10.24 13.85 -15.79
CA ALA A 48 11.32 14.69 -16.33
C ALA A 48 11.49 16.03 -15.60
N ASP A 49 10.53 16.42 -14.75
CA ASP A 49 10.57 17.71 -14.02
C ASP A 49 11.40 17.65 -12.73
N VAL A 50 12.04 16.51 -12.45
CA VAL A 50 12.89 16.30 -11.28
C VAL A 50 14.18 15.58 -11.65
N ARG A 51 15.21 15.79 -10.84
CA ARG A 51 16.45 15.00 -10.87
C ARG A 51 16.33 13.81 -9.93
N TRP A 52 16.30 12.60 -10.48
CA TRP A 52 16.34 11.37 -9.69
C TRP A 52 17.74 11.20 -9.08
N VAL A 53 17.81 11.15 -7.75
CA VAL A 53 19.09 11.05 -7.01
C VAL A 53 19.49 9.59 -6.79
N GLY A 54 18.56 8.76 -6.33
CA GLY A 54 18.79 7.34 -6.08
C GLY A 54 17.63 6.68 -5.32
N ALA A 55 17.65 5.36 -5.26
CA ALA A 55 16.75 4.57 -4.42
C ALA A 55 17.39 4.38 -3.03
N LEU A 56 16.63 4.65 -1.96
CA LEU A 56 17.11 4.48 -0.58
C LEU A 56 16.97 3.04 -0.09
N GLY A 57 16.01 2.30 -0.60
CA GLY A 57 15.75 0.92 -0.22
C GLY A 57 14.53 0.35 -0.95
N THR A 58 14.35 -0.96 -0.80
CA THR A 58 13.18 -1.69 -1.31
C THR A 58 12.37 -2.15 -0.12
N ASP A 59 11.08 -1.83 -0.14
CA ASP A 59 10.12 -2.38 0.82
C ASP A 59 9.14 -3.28 0.06
N TYR A 60 8.98 -4.51 0.55
CA TYR A 60 8.18 -5.52 -0.11
C TYR A 60 6.75 -5.49 0.42
N GLY A 61 5.79 -5.64 -0.49
CA GLY A 61 4.40 -5.72 -0.10
C GLY A 61 4.10 -6.94 0.76
N VAL A 62 3.09 -6.84 1.63
CA VAL A 62 2.58 -7.95 2.42
C VAL A 62 1.07 -8.02 2.36
N ILE A 63 0.56 -9.22 2.63
CA ILE A 63 -0.86 -9.45 2.92
C ILE A 63 -0.94 -9.95 4.35
N ALA A 64 -1.65 -9.21 5.20
CA ALA A 64 -1.76 -9.50 6.62
C ALA A 64 -3.23 -9.57 7.06
N VAL A 65 -3.47 -10.32 8.12
CA VAL A 65 -4.75 -10.43 8.82
C VAL A 65 -4.52 -10.28 10.32
N ARG A 66 -5.57 -10.18 11.13
CA ARG A 66 -5.43 -10.24 12.59
C ARG A 66 -4.81 -11.57 13.04
N ALA A 67 -4.09 -11.55 14.16
CA ALA A 67 -3.43 -12.74 14.71
C ALA A 67 -4.42 -13.90 14.99
N ASP A 68 -5.62 -13.55 15.43
CA ASP A 68 -6.73 -14.45 15.77
C ASP A 68 -7.70 -14.72 14.61
N SER A 69 -7.39 -14.23 13.40
CA SER A 69 -8.17 -14.53 12.21
C SER A 69 -8.23 -16.05 11.95
N PRO A 70 -9.39 -16.59 11.50
CA PRO A 70 -9.45 -17.97 11.04
C PRO A 70 -8.61 -18.20 9.77
N LEU A 71 -8.25 -17.14 9.04
CA LEU A 71 -7.39 -17.20 7.88
C LEU A 71 -5.93 -17.36 8.32
N LYS A 72 -5.32 -18.51 8.04
CA LYS A 72 -3.94 -18.84 8.48
C LYS A 72 -2.95 -18.78 7.34
N THR A 73 -3.42 -18.89 6.10
CA THR A 73 -2.61 -18.90 4.89
C THR A 73 -3.21 -18.00 3.80
N LEU A 74 -2.39 -17.62 2.81
CA LEU A 74 -2.89 -16.92 1.62
C LEU A 74 -3.95 -17.74 0.87
N LYS A 75 -3.86 -19.09 0.90
CA LYS A 75 -4.86 -19.97 0.30
C LYS A 75 -6.22 -19.83 0.98
N ASP A 76 -6.25 -19.68 2.31
CA ASP A 76 -7.49 -19.48 3.06
C ASP A 76 -8.15 -18.16 2.66
N LEU A 77 -7.36 -17.09 2.52
CA LEU A 77 -7.86 -15.80 2.05
C LEU A 77 -8.44 -15.89 0.63
N VAL A 78 -7.75 -16.57 -0.29
CA VAL A 78 -8.24 -16.80 -1.66
C VAL A 78 -9.53 -17.64 -1.66
N ALA A 79 -9.63 -18.64 -0.79
CA ALA A 79 -10.84 -19.45 -0.63
C ALA A 79 -12.01 -18.63 -0.06
N ALA A 80 -11.76 -17.80 0.95
CA ALA A 80 -12.75 -16.90 1.53
C ALA A 80 -13.31 -15.93 0.47
N LEU A 81 -12.42 -15.29 -0.30
CA LEU A 81 -12.81 -14.40 -1.41
C LEU A 81 -13.62 -15.11 -2.51
N ARG A 82 -13.29 -16.37 -2.81
CA ARG A 82 -14.06 -17.19 -3.78
C ARG A 82 -15.46 -17.49 -3.29
N SER A 83 -15.60 -17.81 -2.01
CA SER A 83 -16.87 -18.18 -1.40
C SER A 83 -17.79 -16.99 -1.25
N ASP A 84 -17.30 -15.90 -0.67
CA ASP A 84 -18.05 -14.66 -0.47
C ASP A 84 -17.07 -13.47 -0.43
N PRO A 85 -16.92 -12.72 -1.54
CA PRO A 85 -16.02 -11.59 -1.59
C PRO A 85 -16.43 -10.45 -0.65
N ASP A 86 -17.69 -10.41 -0.19
CA ASP A 86 -18.16 -9.34 0.69
C ASP A 86 -17.69 -9.49 2.15
N GLN A 87 -17.21 -10.68 2.53
CA GLN A 87 -16.64 -10.94 3.86
C GLN A 87 -15.23 -10.36 4.04
N VAL A 88 -14.56 -9.99 2.95
CA VAL A 88 -13.17 -9.52 3.00
C VAL A 88 -13.13 -8.06 2.57
N LEU A 89 -13.16 -7.16 3.54
CA LEU A 89 -12.78 -5.77 3.32
C LEU A 89 -11.26 -5.64 3.43
N PHE A 90 -10.61 -5.25 2.33
CA PHE A 90 -9.19 -4.90 2.30
C PHE A 90 -8.98 -3.47 2.79
N GLY A 91 -8.07 -3.28 3.74
CA GLY A 91 -7.50 -1.99 4.09
C GLY A 91 -6.12 -1.77 3.45
N ALA A 92 -5.84 -0.55 3.02
CA ALA A 92 -4.50 -0.19 2.54
C ALA A 92 -4.24 1.32 2.62
N GLY A 93 -2.96 1.72 2.60
CA GLY A 93 -2.59 3.12 2.40
C GLY A 93 -2.94 3.59 0.99
N GLY A 94 -3.45 4.81 0.87
CA GLY A 94 -3.80 5.49 -0.38
C GLY A 94 -5.12 5.04 -1.03
N THR A 95 -5.21 5.14 -2.36
CA THR A 95 -6.49 5.09 -3.09
C THR A 95 -6.50 4.06 -4.21
N ILE A 96 -7.68 3.86 -4.82
CA ILE A 96 -7.87 2.92 -5.94
C ILE A 96 -6.84 3.16 -7.05
N GLY A 97 -6.17 2.07 -7.45
CA GLY A 97 -5.18 2.06 -8.51
C GLY A 97 -3.76 2.44 -8.07
N ASN A 98 -3.52 2.63 -6.78
CA ASN A 98 -2.16 2.72 -6.23
C ASN A 98 -1.52 1.33 -6.03
N GLN A 99 -0.29 1.32 -5.50
CA GLN A 99 0.48 0.08 -5.31
C GLN A 99 -0.22 -0.91 -4.37
N ASP A 100 -0.71 -0.46 -3.21
CA ASP A 100 -1.30 -1.38 -2.22
C ASP A 100 -2.68 -1.90 -2.62
N TRP A 101 -3.46 -1.06 -3.29
CA TRP A 101 -4.68 -1.49 -3.95
C TRP A 101 -4.39 -2.54 -5.02
N MET A 102 -3.31 -2.37 -5.80
CA MET A 102 -2.92 -3.33 -6.84
C MET A 102 -2.58 -4.70 -6.24
N LYS A 103 -1.81 -4.73 -5.14
CA LYS A 103 -1.50 -5.96 -4.39
C LYS A 103 -2.78 -6.71 -3.98
N ALA A 104 -3.75 -6.00 -3.39
CA ALA A 104 -5.05 -6.59 -3.01
C ALA A 104 -5.85 -7.07 -4.24
N ALA A 105 -5.89 -6.27 -5.30
CA ALA A 105 -6.57 -6.59 -6.55
C ALA A 105 -5.98 -7.83 -7.23
N MET A 106 -4.66 -8.04 -7.14
CA MET A 106 -4.00 -9.25 -7.63
C MET A 106 -4.45 -10.50 -6.87
N VAL A 107 -4.57 -10.42 -5.54
CA VAL A 107 -5.10 -11.52 -4.71
C VAL A 107 -6.57 -11.80 -5.05
N ALA A 108 -7.40 -10.75 -5.14
CA ALA A 108 -8.80 -10.89 -5.53
C ALA A 108 -8.96 -11.50 -6.94
N ARG A 109 -8.13 -11.09 -7.90
CA ARG A 109 -8.09 -11.66 -9.25
C ARG A 109 -7.75 -13.15 -9.23
N GLN A 110 -6.80 -13.57 -8.38
CA GLN A 110 -6.46 -14.99 -8.20
C GLN A 110 -7.63 -15.81 -7.62
N ALA A 111 -8.50 -15.16 -6.85
CA ALA A 111 -9.77 -15.71 -6.38
C ALA A 111 -10.88 -15.67 -7.45
N GLY A 112 -10.63 -15.17 -8.66
CA GLY A 112 -11.68 -14.98 -9.68
C GLY A 112 -12.64 -13.81 -9.36
N VAL A 113 -12.28 -12.96 -8.40
CA VAL A 113 -13.04 -11.78 -7.99
C VAL A 113 -12.54 -10.58 -8.78
N GLY A 114 -13.42 -9.98 -9.58
CA GLY A 114 -13.11 -8.76 -10.31
C GLY A 114 -12.95 -7.56 -9.36
N TYR A 115 -12.08 -6.62 -9.73
CA TYR A 115 -11.75 -5.44 -8.92
C TYR A 115 -12.97 -4.58 -8.52
N LYS A 116 -14.07 -4.63 -9.28
CA LYS A 116 -15.34 -3.94 -8.96
C LYS A 116 -16.12 -4.58 -7.80
N ARG A 117 -15.89 -5.88 -7.52
CA ARG A 117 -16.51 -6.61 -6.40
C ARG A 117 -15.57 -6.74 -5.20
N MET A 118 -14.29 -6.44 -5.37
CA MET A 118 -13.35 -6.42 -4.26
C MET A 118 -13.69 -5.24 -3.34
N ARG A 119 -14.02 -5.53 -2.09
CA ARG A 119 -14.23 -4.49 -1.08
C ARG A 119 -12.89 -3.92 -0.65
N PHE A 120 -12.79 -2.59 -0.64
CA PHE A 120 -11.57 -1.88 -0.34
C PHE A 120 -11.88 -0.58 0.41
N VAL A 121 -11.05 -0.25 1.39
CA VAL A 121 -11.02 1.06 2.04
C VAL A 121 -9.59 1.58 2.07
N GLY A 122 -9.43 2.82 1.63
CA GLY A 122 -8.16 3.53 1.62
C GLY A 122 -7.96 4.35 2.89
N PHE A 123 -6.73 4.39 3.38
CA PHE A 123 -6.28 5.18 4.54
C PHE A 123 -5.20 6.17 4.12
N GLU A 124 -4.82 7.13 4.97
CA GLU A 124 -3.74 8.07 4.63
C GLU A 124 -2.37 7.40 4.54
N GLY A 125 -2.19 6.26 5.24
CA GLY A 125 -0.99 5.42 5.16
C GLY A 125 -1.24 4.01 5.69
N GLY A 126 -0.27 3.10 5.53
CA GLY A 126 -0.44 1.72 5.97
C GLY A 126 -0.46 1.57 7.49
N GLY A 127 0.18 2.46 8.24
CA GLY A 127 0.05 2.51 9.71
C GLY A 127 -1.41 2.57 10.19
N GLU A 128 -2.23 3.47 9.61
CA GLU A 128 -3.66 3.55 9.91
C GLU A 128 -4.43 2.29 9.46
N ALA A 129 -4.06 1.72 8.30
CA ALA A 129 -4.67 0.48 7.82
C ALA A 129 -4.42 -0.69 8.78
N PHE A 130 -3.21 -0.80 9.34
CA PHE A 130 -2.88 -1.81 10.35
C PHE A 130 -3.60 -1.57 11.69
N THR A 131 -3.76 -0.33 12.13
CA THR A 131 -4.59 0.00 13.29
C THR A 131 -6.05 -0.42 13.06
N ALA A 132 -6.59 -0.13 11.87
CA ALA A 132 -7.94 -0.55 11.49
C ALA A 132 -8.09 -2.08 11.45
N LEU A 133 -7.05 -2.80 11.02
CA LEU A 133 -7.01 -4.26 11.05
C LEU A 133 -7.09 -4.79 12.48
N GLN A 134 -6.28 -4.27 13.39
CA GLN A 134 -6.30 -4.68 14.80
C GLN A 134 -7.65 -4.38 15.47
N GLY A 135 -8.27 -3.24 15.12
CA GLY A 135 -9.64 -2.89 15.55
C GLY A 135 -10.75 -3.73 14.91
N GLY A 136 -10.43 -4.58 13.92
CA GLY A 136 -11.40 -5.42 13.21
C GLY A 136 -12.27 -4.67 12.19
N HIS A 137 -11.92 -3.44 11.84
CA HIS A 137 -12.63 -2.64 10.85
C HIS A 137 -12.37 -3.11 9.41
N VAL A 138 -11.25 -3.79 9.18
CA VAL A 138 -10.91 -4.48 7.93
C VAL A 138 -10.49 -5.92 8.24
N GLN A 139 -10.70 -6.85 7.31
CA GLN A 139 -10.39 -8.27 7.52
C GLN A 139 -9.00 -8.64 7.03
N ALA A 140 -8.49 -7.91 6.05
CA ALA A 140 -7.14 -8.07 5.53
C ALA A 140 -6.52 -6.71 5.24
N VAL A 141 -5.21 -6.59 5.42
CA VAL A 141 -4.43 -5.43 4.99
C VAL A 141 -3.52 -5.83 3.86
N SER A 142 -3.49 -4.96 2.86
CA SER A 142 -2.46 -4.91 1.84
C SER A 142 -1.56 -3.72 2.16
N GLY A 143 -0.33 -3.97 2.56
CA GLY A 143 0.61 -2.95 3.02
C GLY A 143 2.04 -3.34 2.72
N ASP A 144 3.00 -2.83 3.49
CA ASP A 144 4.42 -3.10 3.32
C ASP A 144 5.04 -3.86 4.51
N ALA A 145 6.17 -4.52 4.26
CA ALA A 145 6.84 -5.37 5.23
C ALA A 145 7.43 -4.56 6.40
N SER A 146 7.94 -3.35 6.15
CA SER A 146 8.42 -2.47 7.22
C SER A 146 7.30 -2.09 8.19
N GLU A 147 6.12 -1.77 7.66
CA GLU A 147 4.93 -1.44 8.46
C GLU A 147 4.46 -2.65 9.26
N ALA A 148 4.39 -3.83 8.62
CA ALA A 148 4.01 -5.05 9.30
C ALA A 148 5.01 -5.43 10.39
N ALA A 149 6.31 -5.23 10.19
CA ALA A 149 7.33 -5.49 11.20
C ALA A 149 7.12 -4.64 12.47
N MET A 150 6.72 -3.37 12.31
CA MET A 150 6.37 -2.51 13.45
C MET A 150 5.15 -3.03 14.22
N GLN A 151 4.23 -3.72 13.53
CA GLN A 151 2.99 -4.24 14.11
C GLN A 151 3.13 -5.66 14.68
N LEU A 152 4.10 -6.44 14.20
CA LEU A 152 4.40 -7.79 14.71
C LEU A 152 4.82 -7.75 16.18
N GLY A 153 5.56 -6.71 16.60
CA GLY A 153 5.97 -6.54 17.99
C GLY A 153 4.79 -6.39 18.97
N ALA A 154 3.64 -5.91 18.49
CA ALA A 154 2.41 -5.81 19.28
C ALA A 154 1.59 -7.12 19.33
N GLY A 155 1.98 -8.16 18.57
CA GLY A 155 1.32 -9.47 18.54
C GLY A 155 -0.06 -9.49 17.88
N GLY A 156 -0.54 -8.36 17.34
CA GLY A 156 -1.92 -8.22 16.86
C GLY A 156 -2.19 -8.74 15.45
N ILE A 157 -1.17 -9.16 14.69
CA ILE A 157 -1.32 -9.52 13.27
C ILE A 157 -0.63 -10.84 12.90
N ARG A 158 -1.04 -11.39 11.75
CA ARG A 158 -0.44 -12.52 11.06
C ARG A 158 -0.18 -12.14 9.60
N ILE A 159 1.07 -12.28 9.15
CA ILE A 159 1.43 -12.12 7.74
C ILE A 159 1.11 -13.43 7.01
N LEU A 160 0.25 -13.36 5.99
CA LEU A 160 -0.11 -14.50 5.14
C LEU A 160 0.84 -14.68 3.96
N ALA A 161 1.39 -13.58 3.46
CA ALA A 161 2.34 -13.57 2.35
C ALA A 161 3.21 -12.31 2.38
N VAL A 162 4.45 -12.46 1.92
CA VAL A 162 5.29 -11.36 1.47
C VAL A 162 5.38 -11.45 -0.06
N LEU A 163 5.24 -10.33 -0.74
CA LEU A 163 5.27 -10.19 -2.19
C LEU A 163 6.70 -9.97 -2.68
N ALA A 164 7.60 -10.87 -2.27
CA ALA A 164 9.00 -10.94 -2.65
C ALA A 164 9.29 -12.29 -3.31
N GLU A 165 10.36 -12.37 -4.10
CA GLU A 165 10.77 -13.64 -4.74
C GLU A 165 11.17 -14.70 -3.71
N GLN A 166 11.76 -14.26 -2.61
CA GLN A 166 12.22 -15.10 -1.50
C GLN A 166 11.66 -14.57 -0.18
N ARG A 167 11.62 -15.44 0.84
CA ARG A 167 11.28 -15.00 2.20
C ARG A 167 12.26 -13.93 2.65
N LEU A 168 11.74 -12.91 3.33
CA LEU A 168 12.59 -11.93 3.98
C LEU A 168 13.30 -12.58 5.17
N PRO A 169 14.53 -12.13 5.50
CA PRO A 169 15.27 -12.57 6.67
C PRO A 169 14.51 -12.37 7.99
#